data_AF-A0A3C1UZR3-F1
#
_entry.id   AF-A0A3C1UZR3-F1
#
_cell.length_a   1.000
_cell.length_b   1.000
_cell.length_c   1.000
_cell.angle_alpha   90.00
_cell.angle_beta   90.00
_cell.angle_gamma   90.00
#
_symmetry.space_group_name_H-M   'P 1'
#
loop_
_entity.id
_entity.type
_entity.pdbx_description
1 polymer ?
#
loop_
_entity_poly.entity_id
_entity_poly.type
_entity_poly.pdbx_seq_one_letter_code
_entity_poly.pdbx_strand_id
1 'polypeptide(L)'
;MSNNTLNNNDYKVADMSLADYGRKEVELAEAEMPALMTLRNKYRNEQPLKDARILGCIHMTIQTAVLMETLVDLGAEVRWSSCNIFSTQDHAAAAMVAADIPTFAWKGETEEEFLWCIEQTILSDGKPWNANMVLDDGGDLTQMLHEKYPEMLKDIHGISEETTTGVHRLLEMMEEGSLKVPA
;
A
#
# COMPACT_ATOMS: atom_id res chain seq x y z
N MET A 1 -24.96 -5.31 2.85
CA MET A 1 -24.55 -3.89 2.74
C MET A 1 -24.07 -3.44 4.10
N SER A 2 -22.80 -3.64 4.45
CA SER A 2 -22.20 -2.94 5.57
C SER A 2 -21.51 -1.71 5.01
N ASN A 3 -22.13 -0.55 5.20
CA ASN A 3 -21.47 0.75 5.01
C ASN A 3 -20.47 0.94 6.14
N ASN A 4 -19.31 0.30 6.05
CA ASN A 4 -18.13 0.72 6.81
C ASN A 4 -17.17 1.31 5.78
N THR A 5 -17.20 2.63 5.62
CA THR A 5 -16.30 3.38 4.73
C THR A 5 -15.03 3.77 5.51
N LEU A 6 -14.51 2.86 6.34
CA LEU A 6 -13.48 3.10 7.36
C LEU A 6 -13.93 4.00 8.52
N ASN A 7 -13.57 3.62 9.74
CA ASN A 7 -13.81 4.45 10.93
C ASN A 7 -13.04 5.77 10.80
N ASN A 8 -13.62 6.87 11.30
CA ASN A 8 -13.00 8.20 11.36
C ASN A 8 -12.56 8.85 10.03
N ASN A 9 -13.06 8.40 8.87
CA ASN A 9 -12.59 8.85 7.55
C ASN A 9 -11.08 8.59 7.33
N ASP A 10 -10.62 7.39 7.71
CA ASP A 10 -9.21 6.95 7.57
C ASP A 10 -8.81 6.65 6.12
N TYR A 11 -9.07 7.61 5.22
CA TYR A 11 -8.75 7.57 3.81
C TYR A 11 -8.74 9.00 3.22
N LYS A 12 -8.12 9.16 2.05
CA LYS A 12 -8.31 10.36 1.23
C LYS A 12 -8.12 10.05 -0.26
N VAL A 13 -9.18 10.25 -1.03
CA VAL A 13 -9.21 10.03 -2.48
C VAL A 13 -9.95 11.18 -3.17
N ALA A 14 -9.82 11.31 -4.49
CA ALA A 14 -10.41 12.40 -5.25
C ALA A 14 -11.95 12.40 -5.20
N ASP A 15 -12.59 11.27 -5.49
CA ASP A 15 -14.04 11.16 -5.60
C ASP A 15 -14.53 9.73 -5.32
N MET A 16 -15.26 9.56 -4.21
CA MET A 16 -15.86 8.28 -3.82
C MET A 16 -16.99 7.82 -4.75
N SER A 17 -17.57 8.70 -5.56
CA SER A 17 -18.61 8.32 -6.53
C SER A 17 -18.09 7.37 -7.63
N LEU A 18 -16.77 7.28 -7.79
CA LEU A 18 -16.10 6.45 -8.77
C LEU A 18 -15.93 4.98 -8.34
N ALA A 19 -16.24 4.63 -7.09
CA ALA A 19 -15.96 3.31 -6.52
C ALA A 19 -16.63 2.17 -7.31
N ASP A 20 -17.89 2.33 -7.74
CA ASP A 20 -18.62 1.32 -8.51
C ASP A 20 -18.00 1.07 -9.89
N TYR A 21 -17.42 2.13 -10.50
CA TYR A 21 -16.70 1.99 -11.76
C TYR A 21 -15.37 1.25 -11.53
N GLY A 22 -14.62 1.65 -10.51
CA GLY A 22 -13.37 0.98 -10.14
C GLY A 22 -13.58 -0.49 -9.81
N ARG A 23 -14.64 -0.85 -9.09
CA ARG A 23 -14.99 -2.25 -8.80
C ARG A 23 -15.13 -3.09 -10.07
N LYS A 24 -15.83 -2.57 -11.08
CA LYS A 24 -16.01 -3.27 -12.37
C LYS A 24 -14.68 -3.47 -13.08
N GLU A 25 -13.78 -2.49 -13.03
CA GLU A 25 -12.46 -2.64 -13.66
C GLU A 25 -11.54 -3.58 -12.88
N VAL A 26 -11.61 -3.60 -11.55
CA VAL A 26 -10.92 -4.61 -10.72
C VAL A 26 -11.36 -6.02 -11.09
N GLU A 27 -12.67 -6.27 -11.19
CA GLU A 27 -13.21 -7.58 -11.61
C GLU A 27 -12.73 -8.01 -13.00
N LEU A 28 -12.61 -7.06 -13.94
CA LEU A 28 -12.05 -7.33 -15.27
C LEU A 28 -10.54 -7.62 -15.20
N ALA A 29 -9.80 -6.86 -14.39
CA ALA A 29 -8.36 -7.02 -14.23
C ALA A 29 -7.98 -8.34 -13.56
N GLU A 30 -8.79 -8.87 -12.64
CA GLU A 30 -8.59 -10.20 -12.07
C GLU A 30 -8.50 -11.30 -13.13
N ALA A 31 -9.30 -11.21 -14.20
CA ALA A 31 -9.26 -12.17 -15.32
C ALA A 31 -7.95 -12.09 -16.12
N GLU A 32 -7.31 -10.91 -16.16
CA GLU A 32 -6.03 -10.67 -16.85
C GLU A 32 -4.81 -10.88 -15.94
N MET A 33 -5.02 -11.23 -14.66
CA MET A 33 -3.94 -11.45 -13.67
C MET A 33 -3.94 -12.90 -13.13
N PRO A 34 -3.84 -13.93 -14.00
CA PRO A 34 -4.04 -15.33 -13.61
C PRO A 34 -3.03 -15.85 -12.58
N ALA A 35 -1.79 -15.34 -12.60
CA ALA A 35 -0.77 -15.74 -11.62
C ALA A 35 -1.16 -15.29 -10.20
N LEU A 36 -1.60 -14.04 -10.06
CA LEU A 36 -2.01 -13.48 -8.77
C LEU A 36 -3.28 -14.16 -8.26
N MET A 37 -4.25 -14.41 -9.15
CA MET A 37 -5.47 -15.16 -8.78
C MET A 37 -5.17 -16.61 -8.40
N THR A 38 -4.17 -17.24 -9.03
CA THR A 38 -3.71 -18.58 -8.65
C THR A 38 -3.11 -18.57 -7.25
N LEU A 39 -2.27 -17.59 -6.91
CA LEU A 39 -1.70 -17.43 -5.57
C LEU A 39 -2.79 -17.21 -4.52
N ARG A 40 -3.72 -16.29 -4.80
CA ARG A 40 -4.87 -15.98 -3.96
C ARG A 40 -5.66 -17.27 -3.66
N ASN A 41 -6.05 -18.03 -4.68
CA ASN A 41 -6.80 -19.27 -4.52
C ASN A 41 -6.02 -20.36 -3.78
N LYS A 42 -4.72 -20.49 -4.07
CA LYS A 42 -3.87 -21.50 -3.43
C LYS A 42 -3.74 -21.26 -1.92
N TYR A 43 -3.49 -20.03 -1.51
CA TYR A 43 -3.13 -19.70 -0.13
C TYR A 43 -4.27 -19.13 0.70
N ARG A 44 -5.46 -18.88 0.12
CA ARG A 44 -6.64 -18.33 0.83
C ARG A 44 -6.96 -19.09 2.12
N ASN A 45 -6.89 -20.41 2.14
CA ASN A 45 -7.23 -21.17 3.35
C ASN A 45 -6.08 -21.23 4.36
N GLU A 46 -4.83 -21.04 3.91
CA GLU A 46 -3.64 -21.07 4.75
C GLU A 46 -3.45 -19.76 5.52
N GLN A 47 -3.98 -18.65 5.00
CA GLN A 47 -3.85 -17.30 5.57
C GLN A 47 -2.39 -16.97 5.94
N PRO A 48 -1.44 -17.10 4.99
CA PRO A 48 -0.01 -16.98 5.31
C PRO A 48 0.40 -15.57 5.74
N LEU A 49 -0.38 -14.55 5.39
CA LEU A 49 -0.15 -13.17 5.78
C LEU A 49 -1.00 -12.76 6.97
N LYS A 50 -1.61 -13.72 7.69
CA LYS A 50 -2.30 -13.43 8.94
C LYS A 50 -1.38 -12.65 9.88
N ASP A 51 -1.92 -11.58 10.47
CA ASP A 51 -1.23 -10.66 11.37
C ASP A 51 -0.15 -9.78 10.69
N ALA A 52 0.04 -9.90 9.37
CA ALA A 52 0.84 -8.95 8.60
C ALA A 52 0.10 -7.61 8.49
N ARG A 53 0.81 -6.53 8.76
CA ARG A 53 0.35 -5.15 8.71
C ARG A 53 1.28 -4.38 7.80
N ILE A 54 0.86 -4.28 6.53
CA ILE A 54 1.71 -3.88 5.41
C ILE A 54 1.50 -2.40 5.11
N LEU A 55 2.60 -1.64 5.14
CA LEU A 55 2.66 -0.30 4.55
C LEU A 55 2.97 -0.43 3.06
N GLY A 56 2.06 0.02 2.21
CA GLY A 56 2.21 -0.03 0.75
C GLY A 56 2.40 1.36 0.15
N CYS A 57 3.45 1.52 -0.66
CA CYS A 57 3.70 2.73 -1.44
C CYS A 57 4.10 2.35 -2.87
N ILE A 58 3.12 2.27 -3.76
CA ILE A 58 3.26 1.89 -5.17
C ILE A 58 2.11 2.54 -5.94
N HIS A 59 2.27 2.79 -7.23
CA HIS A 59 1.25 3.42 -8.08
C HIS A 59 -0.17 2.90 -7.78
N MET A 60 -1.10 3.78 -7.39
CA MET A 60 -2.47 3.39 -7.02
C MET A 60 -3.35 3.19 -8.26
N THR A 61 -3.19 2.04 -8.92
CA THR A 61 -3.88 1.64 -10.16
C THR A 61 -4.88 0.49 -9.92
N ILE A 62 -5.63 0.13 -10.95
CA ILE A 62 -6.48 -1.08 -10.94
C ILE A 62 -5.66 -2.36 -10.70
N GLN A 63 -4.45 -2.44 -11.25
CA GLN A 63 -3.59 -3.61 -11.07
C GLN A 63 -3.13 -3.72 -9.60
N THR A 64 -2.79 -2.58 -9.00
CA THR A 64 -2.45 -2.49 -7.58
C THR A 64 -3.65 -2.80 -6.69
N ALA A 65 -4.86 -2.41 -7.07
CA ALA A 65 -6.07 -2.80 -6.34
C ALA A 65 -6.23 -4.34 -6.26
N VAL A 66 -5.97 -5.07 -7.35
CA VAL A 66 -5.99 -6.54 -7.35
C VAL A 66 -4.89 -7.12 -6.42
N LEU A 67 -3.71 -6.49 -6.39
CA LEU A 67 -2.64 -6.83 -5.44
C LEU A 67 -3.08 -6.62 -3.99
N MET A 68 -3.62 -5.45 -3.66
CA MET A 68 -4.09 -5.09 -2.31
C MET A 68 -5.14 -6.09 -1.82
N GLU A 69 -6.16 -6.37 -2.62
CA GLU A 69 -7.20 -7.34 -2.23
C GLU A 69 -6.67 -8.77 -2.14
N THR A 70 -5.63 -9.11 -2.91
CA THR A 70 -4.96 -10.40 -2.77
C THR A 70 -4.22 -10.48 -1.43
N LEU A 71 -3.49 -9.45 -1.01
CA LEU A 71 -2.81 -9.41 0.29
C LEU A 71 -3.83 -9.54 1.44
N VAL A 72 -4.93 -8.79 1.37
CA VAL A 72 -6.03 -8.85 2.35
C VAL A 72 -6.66 -10.24 2.40
N ASP A 73 -6.95 -10.85 1.24
CA ASP A 73 -7.51 -12.20 1.17
C ASP A 73 -6.57 -13.30 1.70
N LEU A 74 -5.27 -13.02 1.76
CA LEU A 74 -4.26 -13.89 2.35
C LEU A 74 -4.02 -13.61 3.85
N GLY A 75 -4.79 -12.69 4.44
CA GLY A 75 -4.86 -12.45 5.88
C GLY A 75 -4.21 -11.15 6.36
N ALA A 76 -3.68 -10.32 5.45
CA ALA A 76 -3.02 -9.07 5.82
C ALA A 76 -4.02 -7.95 6.11
N GLU A 77 -3.60 -7.00 6.95
CA GLU A 77 -4.14 -5.63 6.96
C GLU A 77 -3.16 -4.75 6.16
N VAL A 78 -3.68 -3.79 5.39
CA VAL A 78 -2.84 -2.91 4.57
C VAL A 78 -3.25 -1.45 4.72
N ARG A 79 -2.29 -0.54 4.60
CA ARG A 79 -2.50 0.92 4.46
C ARG A 79 -1.70 1.41 3.26
N TRP A 80 -2.30 2.23 2.39
CA TRP A 80 -1.75 2.44 1.05
C TRP A 80 -1.67 3.90 0.61
N SER A 81 -0.57 4.24 -0.07
CA SER A 81 -0.38 5.48 -0.82
C SER A 81 0.21 5.20 -2.20
N SER A 82 0.14 6.19 -3.08
CA SER A 82 0.83 6.13 -4.38
C SER A 82 2.31 6.53 -4.23
N CYS A 83 3.20 5.98 -5.06
CA CYS A 83 4.61 6.40 -5.16
C CYS A 83 4.86 7.47 -6.25
N ASN A 84 3.81 7.93 -6.94
CA ASN A 84 3.92 9.01 -7.92
C ASN A 84 2.65 9.85 -8.05
N ILE A 85 2.82 11.17 -8.00
CA ILE A 85 1.75 12.19 -7.99
C ILE A 85 0.76 12.13 -9.15
N PHE A 86 1.11 11.53 -10.29
CA PHE A 86 0.22 11.44 -11.47
C PHE A 86 -0.21 10.01 -11.81
N SER A 87 0.28 9.01 -11.08
CA SER A 87 0.06 7.61 -11.44
C SER A 87 -1.31 7.07 -11.00
N THR A 88 -1.91 7.68 -9.97
CA THR A 88 -3.18 7.24 -9.39
C THR A 88 -4.29 7.21 -10.44
N GLN A 89 -5.05 6.12 -10.43
CA GLN A 89 -6.33 5.98 -11.08
C GLN A 89 -7.42 6.19 -10.01
N ASP A 90 -8.09 7.34 -10.03
CA ASP A 90 -8.97 7.75 -8.91
C ASP A 90 -10.13 6.77 -8.64
N HIS A 91 -10.62 6.09 -9.68
CA HIS A 91 -11.64 5.06 -9.55
C HIS A 91 -11.11 3.80 -8.86
N ALA A 92 -9.83 3.43 -9.08
CA ALA A 92 -9.18 2.33 -8.36
C ALA A 92 -9.03 2.67 -6.87
N ALA A 93 -8.54 3.87 -6.56
CA ALA A 93 -8.40 4.34 -5.18
C ALA A 93 -9.76 4.36 -4.46
N ALA A 94 -10.80 4.91 -5.10
CA ALA A 94 -12.17 4.91 -4.54
C ALA A 94 -12.72 3.50 -4.31
N ALA A 95 -12.44 2.54 -5.20
CA ALA A 95 -12.87 1.16 -5.05
C ALA A 95 -12.20 0.46 -3.85
N MET A 96 -10.95 0.79 -3.54
CA MET A 96 -10.23 0.27 -2.36
C MET A 96 -10.78 0.84 -1.06
N VAL A 97 -11.07 2.14 -1.02
CA VAL A 97 -11.75 2.74 0.14
C VAL A 97 -13.13 2.11 0.36
N ALA A 98 -13.91 1.90 -0.71
CA ALA A 98 -15.21 1.23 -0.61
C ALA A 98 -15.10 -0.25 -0.19
N ALA A 99 -13.92 -0.85 -0.32
CA ALA A 99 -13.59 -2.19 0.18
C ALA A 99 -13.04 -2.19 1.61
N ASP A 100 -13.13 -1.07 2.33
CA ASP A 100 -12.63 -0.90 3.71
C ASP A 100 -11.10 -1.04 3.82
N ILE A 101 -10.37 -0.56 2.81
CA ILE A 101 -8.90 -0.51 2.78
C ILE A 101 -8.42 0.96 2.87
N PRO A 102 -7.68 1.36 3.93
CA PRO A 102 -7.13 2.70 4.07
C PRO A 102 -6.25 3.09 2.88
N THR A 103 -6.71 4.07 2.11
CA THR A 103 -6.06 4.51 0.87
C THR A 103 -5.97 6.04 0.85
N PHE A 104 -4.75 6.55 0.66
CA PHE A 104 -4.43 7.97 0.60
C PHE A 104 -3.73 8.25 -0.74
N ALA A 105 -4.53 8.50 -1.77
CA ALA A 105 -4.01 8.70 -3.12
C ALA A 105 -5.05 9.39 -4.01
N TRP A 106 -4.60 10.35 -4.82
CA TRP A 106 -5.36 10.89 -5.95
C TRP A 106 -4.44 11.32 -7.09
N LYS A 107 -4.99 11.47 -8.29
CA LYS A 107 -4.24 11.96 -9.43
C LYS A 107 -4.01 13.47 -9.32
N GLY A 108 -2.78 13.91 -9.51
CA GLY A 108 -2.42 15.32 -9.50
C GLY A 108 -2.14 15.88 -8.10
N GLU A 109 -1.64 15.04 -7.19
CA GLU A 109 -1.09 15.48 -5.90
C GLU A 109 0.01 16.54 -6.10
N THR A 110 0.09 17.48 -5.18
CA THR A 110 1.31 18.27 -4.95
C THR A 110 2.36 17.44 -4.20
N GLU A 111 3.62 17.89 -4.19
CA GLU A 111 4.68 17.22 -3.42
C GLU A 111 4.39 17.16 -1.92
N GLU A 112 3.74 18.20 -1.36
CA GLU A 112 3.33 18.22 0.05
C GLU A 112 2.25 17.17 0.32
N GLU A 113 1.25 17.07 -0.56
CA GLU A 113 0.18 16.07 -0.45
C GLU A 113 0.71 14.65 -0.62
N PHE A 114 1.66 14.43 -1.53
CA PHE A 114 2.33 13.15 -1.72
C PHE A 114 3.02 12.66 -0.45
N LEU A 115 3.86 13.49 0.16
CA LEU A 115 4.54 13.15 1.41
C LEU A 115 3.55 12.97 2.56
N TRP A 116 2.48 13.77 2.59
CA TRP A 116 1.40 13.62 3.56
C TRP A 116 0.67 12.27 3.40
N CYS A 117 0.40 11.83 2.17
CA CYS A 117 -0.22 10.54 1.87
C CYS A 117 0.63 9.38 2.39
N ILE A 118 1.94 9.38 2.11
CA ILE A 118 2.87 8.38 2.66
C ILE A 118 2.81 8.38 4.18
N GLU A 119 2.84 9.56 4.81
CA GLU A 119 2.75 9.67 6.27
C GLU A 119 1.41 9.15 6.83
N GLN A 120 0.29 9.30 6.11
CA GLN A 120 -0.99 8.72 6.52
C GLN A 120 -1.03 7.19 6.40
N THR A 121 -0.21 6.58 5.54
CA THR A 121 -0.02 5.12 5.58
C THR A 121 0.65 4.69 6.88
N ILE A 122 1.66 5.46 7.31
CA ILE A 122 2.46 5.20 8.51
C ILE A 122 1.63 5.41 9.79
N LEU A 123 0.81 6.46 9.82
CA LEU A 123 0.05 6.86 10.99
C LEU A 123 -1.38 6.33 10.95
N SER A 124 -1.88 5.85 12.09
CA SER A 124 -3.30 5.56 12.35
C SER A 124 -3.73 6.34 13.58
N ASP A 125 -4.81 7.12 13.48
CA ASP A 125 -5.27 8.07 14.50
C ASP A 125 -4.14 9.01 15.02
N GLY A 126 -3.26 9.45 14.12
CA GLY A 126 -2.15 10.36 14.42
C GLY A 126 -0.98 9.73 15.18
N LYS A 127 -0.93 8.40 15.29
CA LYS A 127 0.17 7.66 15.93
C LYS A 127 0.74 6.63 14.96
N PRO A 128 2.04 6.29 15.07
CA PRO A 128 2.61 5.18 14.32
C PRO A 128 1.75 3.92 14.42
N TRP A 129 1.30 3.42 13.27
CA TRP A 129 0.61 2.14 13.19
C TRP A 129 1.57 1.02 13.57
N ASN A 130 1.06 -0.09 14.07
CA ASN A 130 1.87 -1.25 14.47
C ASN A 130 2.31 -2.10 13.26
N ALA A 131 2.69 -1.45 12.16
CA ALA A 131 3.16 -2.09 10.93
C ALA A 131 4.32 -3.04 11.18
N ASN A 132 4.38 -4.12 10.42
CA ASN A 132 5.46 -5.11 10.50
C ASN A 132 6.02 -5.53 9.14
N MET A 133 5.54 -4.94 8.03
CA MET A 133 6.00 -5.22 6.67
C MET A 133 5.93 -3.95 5.82
N VAL A 134 6.81 -3.84 4.83
CA VAL A 134 6.83 -2.74 3.86
C VAL A 134 6.81 -3.31 2.44
N LEU A 135 5.99 -2.72 1.58
CA LEU A 135 5.99 -2.93 0.13
C LEU A 135 6.17 -1.56 -0.52
N ASP A 136 7.28 -1.36 -1.22
CA ASP A 136 7.70 -0.06 -1.73
C ASP A 136 8.03 -0.15 -3.23
N ASP A 137 7.84 0.97 -3.91
CA ASP A 137 8.23 1.19 -5.30
C ASP A 137 8.92 2.55 -5.38
N GLY A 138 10.25 2.51 -5.52
CA GLY A 138 11.11 3.67 -5.69
C GLY A 138 11.87 4.07 -4.44
N GLY A 139 11.43 3.65 -3.25
CA GLY A 139 12.15 3.80 -1.97
C GLY A 139 11.74 4.99 -1.08
N ASP A 140 10.68 5.73 -1.41
CA ASP A 140 10.29 6.94 -0.67
C ASP A 140 9.66 6.63 0.69
N LEU A 141 8.81 5.59 0.77
CA LEU A 141 8.28 5.10 2.04
C LEU A 141 9.42 4.55 2.91
N THR A 142 10.33 3.78 2.31
CA THR A 142 11.52 3.25 2.97
C THR A 142 12.37 4.37 3.57
N GLN A 143 12.65 5.42 2.80
CA GLN A 143 13.42 6.57 3.28
C GLN A 143 12.69 7.28 4.44
N MET A 144 11.39 7.54 4.30
CA MET A 144 10.63 8.19 5.36
C MET A 144 10.63 7.39 6.67
N LEU A 145 10.53 6.06 6.60
CA LEU A 145 10.65 5.19 7.76
C LEU A 145 12.03 5.25 8.41
N HIS A 146 13.11 5.26 7.63
CA HIS A 146 14.48 5.32 8.16
C HIS A 146 14.84 6.68 8.76
N GLU A 147 14.33 7.77 8.19
CA GLU A 147 14.68 9.13 8.62
C GLU A 147 13.75 9.69 9.71
N LYS A 148 12.43 9.51 9.56
CA LYS A 148 11.43 10.12 10.45
C LYS A 148 10.85 9.15 11.48
N TYR A 149 10.76 7.86 11.14
CA TYR A 149 10.12 6.85 12.00
C TYR A 149 11.02 5.64 12.32
N PRO A 150 12.30 5.84 12.68
CA PRO A 150 13.26 4.73 12.80
C PRO A 150 12.89 3.73 13.90
N GLU A 151 12.09 4.14 14.88
CA GLU A 151 11.62 3.27 15.95
C GLU A 151 10.68 2.16 15.44
N MET A 152 9.90 2.41 14.38
CA MET A 152 9.01 1.40 13.78
C MET A 152 9.78 0.24 13.14
N LEU A 153 11.00 0.51 12.65
CA LEU A 153 11.83 -0.49 11.98
C LEU A 153 12.30 -1.62 12.92
N LYS A 154 12.10 -1.47 14.24
CA LYS A 154 12.37 -2.55 15.22
C LYS A 154 11.35 -3.69 15.12
N ASP A 155 10.12 -3.37 14.72
CA ASP A 155 9.02 -4.33 14.61
C ASP A 155 8.73 -4.73 13.14
N ILE A 156 9.31 -4.03 12.16
CA ILE A 156 9.23 -4.37 10.73
C ILE A 156 10.18 -5.51 10.39
N HIS A 157 9.65 -6.54 9.74
CA HIS A 157 10.38 -7.76 9.40
C HIS A 157 11.15 -7.68 8.08
N GLY A 158 10.74 -6.79 7.16
CA GLY A 158 11.45 -6.57 5.91
C GLY A 158 10.72 -5.64 4.95
N ILE A 159 11.41 -5.31 3.86
CA ILE A 159 10.95 -4.49 2.74
C ILE A 159 10.90 -5.36 1.48
N SER A 160 9.88 -5.21 0.65
CA SER A 160 9.88 -5.70 -0.73
C SER A 160 9.87 -4.50 -1.66
N GLU A 161 10.93 -4.33 -2.45
CA GLU A 161 11.10 -3.20 -3.36
C GLU A 161 10.88 -3.62 -4.82
N GLU A 162 10.05 -2.87 -5.54
CA GLU A 162 9.67 -3.20 -6.92
C GLU A 162 10.70 -2.74 -7.96
N THR A 163 11.26 -1.54 -7.84
CA THR A 163 11.97 -0.91 -8.96
C THR A 163 13.48 -0.86 -8.78
N THR A 164 14.19 -0.85 -9.92
CA THR A 164 15.64 -0.76 -9.98
C THR A 164 16.19 0.47 -9.22
N THR A 165 15.44 1.58 -9.22
CA THR A 165 15.82 2.80 -8.49
C THR A 165 15.78 2.57 -6.99
N GLY A 166 14.71 1.99 -6.45
CA GLY A 166 14.61 1.68 -5.02
C GLY A 166 15.64 0.63 -4.60
N VAL A 167 15.88 -0.39 -5.44
CA VAL A 167 16.94 -1.38 -5.19
C VAL A 167 18.31 -0.71 -5.09
N HIS A 168 18.62 0.26 -5.95
CA HIS A 168 19.89 0.98 -5.87
C HIS A 168 20.03 1.75 -4.54
N ARG A 169 18.98 2.43 -4.09
CA ARG A 169 18.94 3.13 -2.78
C ARG A 169 19.13 2.15 -1.62
N LEU A 170 18.50 0.99 -1.66
CA LEU A 170 18.67 -0.05 -0.64
C LEU A 170 20.12 -0.58 -0.58
N LEU A 171 20.77 -0.76 -1.74
CA LEU A 171 22.17 -1.17 -1.80
C LEU A 171 23.11 -0.10 -1.22
N GLU A 172 22.87 1.18 -1.53
CA GLU A 172 23.61 2.30 -0.92
C GLU A 172 23.46 2.30 0.61
N MET A 173 22.23 2.14 1.10
CA MET A 173 21.96 2.05 2.55
C MET A 173 22.65 0.84 3.20
N MET A 174 22.74 -0.29 2.49
CA MET A 174 23.45 -1.47 2.96
C MET A 174 24.96 -1.25 3.02
N GLU A 175 25.55 -0.64 2.00
CA GLU A 175 26.98 -0.30 1.95
C GLU A 175 27.38 0.69 3.04
N GLU A 176 26.50 1.65 3.36
CA GLU A 176 26.68 2.62 4.44
C GLU A 176 26.39 2.05 5.84
N GLY A 177 25.76 0.87 5.93
CA GLY A 177 25.29 0.28 7.19
C GLY A 177 24.09 1.01 7.81
N SER A 178 23.34 1.78 7.01
CA SER A 178 22.16 2.53 7.44
C SER A 178 20.85 1.73 7.31
N LEU A 179 20.81 0.71 6.43
CA LEU A 179 19.65 -0.19 6.26
C LEU A 179 19.34 -0.97 7.56
N LYS A 180 18.11 -0.84 8.08
CA LYS A 180 17.73 -1.39 9.40
C LYS A 180 17.03 -2.75 9.37
N VAL A 181 16.44 -3.11 8.24
CA VAL A 181 15.66 -4.34 8.04
C VAL A 181 16.07 -5.02 6.74
N PRO A 182 15.91 -6.34 6.59
CA PRO A 182 16.21 -7.01 5.32
C PRO A 182 15.30 -6.52 4.19
N ALA A 183 15.82 -6.53 2.96
CA ALA A 183 15.11 -6.17 1.74
C ALA A 183 15.49 -7.11 0.59
#